data_AF-A0A2M9R5N7-F1
#
_entry.id   AF-A0A2M9R5N7-F1
#
_cell.length_a   1.000
_cell.length_b   1.000
_cell.length_c   1.000
_cell.angle_alpha   90.00
_cell.angle_beta   90.00
_cell.angle_gamma   90.00
#
_symmetry.space_group_name_H-M   'P 1'
#
loop_
_entity.id
_entity.type
_entity.pdbx_description
1 polymer ?
#
loop_
_entity_poly.entity_id
_entity_poly.type
_entity_poly.pdbx_seq_one_letter_code
_entity_poly.pdbx_strand_id
1 'polypeptide(L)' 'MTTITVDKRTKAGKLLLEMAKLLAEKNKDVIITENEKSRYNKETEKAIKEAKSGIGLIEAESVDELFEKLKS' A
#
# COMPACT_ATOMS: atom_id res chain seq x y z
N MET A 1 -18.26 -15.20 16.00
CA MET A 1 -17.37 -14.33 15.20
C MET A 1 -18.25 -13.52 14.28
N THR A 2 -18.17 -12.19 14.37
CA THR A 2 -18.99 -11.27 13.57
C THR A 2 -18.06 -10.44 12.71
N THR A 3 -18.33 -10.38 11.41
CA THR A 3 -17.54 -9.61 10.45
C THR A 3 -18.35 -8.42 9.97
N ILE A 4 -17.78 -7.23 10.08
CA ILE A 4 -18.36 -5.99 9.55
C ILE A 4 -17.47 -5.51 8.41
N THR A 5 -18.06 -5.36 7.22
CA THR A 5 -17.37 -4.81 6.06
C THR A 5 -17.63 -3.31 5.97
N VAL A 6 -16.58 -2.50 5.94
CA VAL A 6 -16.67 -1.04 5.87
C VAL A 6 -15.85 -0.49 4.70
N ASP A 7 -16.45 0.42 3.93
CA ASP A 7 -15.72 1.16 2.91
C ASP A 7 -15.01 2.38 3.53
N LYS A 8 -13.68 2.29 3.67
CA LYS A 8 -12.81 3.35 4.20
C LYS A 8 -12.82 4.65 3.39
N ARG A 9 -13.44 4.68 2.21
CA ARG A 9 -13.57 5.89 1.38
C ARG A 9 -14.74 6.77 1.80
N THR A 10 -15.76 6.20 2.44
CA THR A 10 -16.96 6.93 2.89
C THR A 10 -16.77 7.59 4.25
N LYS A 11 -17.52 8.67 4.55
CA LYS A 11 -17.46 9.35 5.87
C LYS A 11 -17.82 8.40 7.01
N ALA A 12 -18.89 7.61 6.84
CA ALA A 12 -19.32 6.64 7.83
C ALA A 12 -18.30 5.51 8.02
N GLY A 13 -17.72 5.00 6.93
CA GLY A 13 -16.70 3.95 7.02
C GLY A 13 -15.41 4.42 7.69
N LYS A 14 -14.96 5.67 7.44
CA LYS A 14 -13.83 6.26 8.16
C LYS A 14 -14.11 6.38 9.66
N LEU A 15 -15.29 6.86 10.03
CA LEU A 15 -15.69 6.98 11.43
C LEU A 15 -15.68 5.61 12.13
N LEU A 16 -16.31 4.61 11.52
CA LEU A 16 -16.34 3.24 12.06
C LEU A 16 -14.94 2.65 12.19
N LEU A 17 -14.05 2.89 11.22
CA LEU A 17 -12.66 2.42 11.27
C LEU A 17 -11.88 3.08 12.41
N GLU A 18 -11.99 4.39 12.60
CA GLU A 18 -11.33 5.10 13.70
C GLU A 18 -11.84 4.64 15.07
N MET A 19 -13.16 4.44 15.20
CA MET A 19 -13.74 3.86 16.42
C MET A 19 -13.21 2.45 16.68
N ALA A 20 -13.12 1.61 15.63
CA ALA A 20 -12.59 0.27 15.76
C ALA A 20 -11.11 0.26 16.19
N LYS A 21 -10.28 1.16 15.64
CA LYS A 21 -8.87 1.31 16.05
C LYS A 21 -8.75 1.67 17.52
N LEU A 22 -9.52 2.65 17.98
CA LEU A 22 -9.53 3.09 19.38
C LEU A 22 -9.93 1.95 20.33
N LEU A 23 -10.88 1.11 19.91
CA LEU A 23 -11.30 -0.07 20.67
C LEU A 23 -10.24 -1.19 20.66
N ALA A 24 -9.56 -1.41 19.53
CA ALA A 24 -8.51 -2.41 19.37
C ALA A 24 -7.26 -2.08 20.20
N GLU A 25 -6.92 -0.80 20.37
CA GLU A 25 -5.85 -0.37 21.27
C GLU A 25 -6.15 -0.72 22.74
N LYS A 26 -7.42 -0.65 23.13
CA LYS A 26 -7.86 -0.85 24.52
C LYS A 26 -8.27 -2.28 24.84
N ASN A 27 -8.69 -3.07 23.84
CA ASN A 27 -9.26 -4.39 24.01
C ASN A 27 -8.71 -5.37 22.96
N LYS A 28 -8.19 -6.50 23.43
CA LYS A 28 -7.60 -7.55 22.56
C LYS A 28 -8.63 -8.31 21.72
N ASP A 29 -9.92 -8.12 22.00
CA ASP A 29 -11.02 -8.83 21.33
C ASP A 29 -11.45 -8.15 20.02
N VAL A 30 -10.89 -6.97 19.70
CA VAL A 30 -11.14 -6.28 18.44
C VAL A 30 -9.94 -6.44 17.53
N ILE A 31 -10.09 -7.25 16.48
CA ILE A 31 -9.07 -7.52 15.47
C ILE A 31 -9.47 -6.82 14.17
N ILE A 32 -8.64 -5.91 13.69
CA ILE A 32 -8.85 -5.21 12.42
C ILE A 32 -8.00 -5.89 11.35
N THR A 33 -8.65 -6.49 10.36
CA THR A 33 -8.00 -7.06 9.19
C THR A 33 -8.31 -6.20 7.97
N GLU A 34 -7.29 -5.52 7.44
CA GLU A 34 -7.45 -4.78 6.19
C GLU A 34 -7.26 -5.72 5.01
N ASN A 35 -8.33 -5.94 4.26
CA ASN A 35 -8.28 -6.67 2.99
C ASN A 35 -7.85 -5.69 1.89
N GLU A 36 -6.62 -5.18 1.99
CA GLU A 36 -6.06 -4.35 0.93
C GLU A 36 -5.78 -5.24 -0.29
N LYS A 37 -6.65 -5.14 -1.31
CA LYS A 37 -6.22 -5.52 -2.64
C LYS A 37 -5.06 -4.63 -3.02
N SER A 38 -3.89 -5.22 -3.30
CA SER A 38 -2.77 -4.50 -3.90
C SER A 38 -3.27 -3.64 -5.05
N ARG A 39 -2.82 -2.37 -5.06
CA ARG A 39 -3.24 -1.41 -6.07
C ARG A 39 -2.79 -1.85 -7.46
N TYR A 40 -1.68 -2.58 -7.52
CA TYR A 40 -1.10 -3.09 -8.75
C TYR A 40 -1.04 -4.63 -8.75
N ASN A 41 -0.73 -5.19 -9.93
CA ASN A 41 -0.47 -6.62 -10.04
C ASN A 41 0.82 -7.01 -9.29
N LYS A 42 1.03 -8.32 -9.08
CA LYS A 42 2.18 -8.83 -8.32
C LYS A 42 3.53 -8.37 -8.87
N GLU A 43 3.65 -8.27 -10.19
CA GLU A 43 4.88 -7.84 -10.87
C GLU A 43 5.22 -6.37 -10.57
N THR A 44 4.22 -5.50 -10.66
CA THR A 44 4.39 -4.06 -10.38
C THR A 44 4.70 -3.82 -8.91
N GLU A 45 3.99 -4.50 -8.00
CA GLU A 45 4.27 -4.41 -6.56
C GLU A 45 5.70 -4.87 -6.22
N LYS A 46 6.18 -5.90 -6.90
CA LYS A 46 7.56 -6.39 -6.78
C LYS A 46 8.56 -5.33 -7.27
N ALA A 47 8.36 -4.78 -8.47
CA ALA A 47 9.23 -3.74 -9.03
C ALA A 47 9.29 -2.49 -8.12
N ILE A 48 8.16 -2.07 -7.54
CA ILE A 48 8.13 -0.94 -6.58
C ILE A 48 8.95 -1.26 -5.32
N LYS A 49 8.84 -2.49 -4.78
CA LYS A 49 9.60 -2.90 -3.59
C LYS A 49 11.11 -2.99 -3.87
N GLU A 50 11.48 -3.49 -5.05
CA GLU A 50 12.88 -3.58 -5.49
C GLU A 50 13.47 -2.19 -5.69
N ALA A 51 12.77 -1.29 -6.39
CA ALA A 51 13.20 0.09 -6.57
C ALA A 51 13.37 0.84 -5.24
N LYS A 52 12.44 0.67 -4.29
CA LYS A 52 12.56 1.24 -2.93
C LYS A 52 13.76 0.70 -2.15
N SER A 53 14.16 -0.53 -2.43
CA SER A 53 15.32 -1.19 -1.81
C SER A 53 16.63 -0.90 -2.56
N GLY A 54 16.59 -0.07 -3.61
CA GLY A 54 17.76 0.27 -4.43
C GLY A 54 18.15 -0.82 -5.44
N ILE A 55 17.33 -1.84 -5.64
CA ILE A 55 17.63 -2.97 -6.53
C ILE A 55 17.15 -2.65 -7.94
N GLY A 56 18.03 -2.83 -8.93
CA GLY A 56 17.69 -2.65 -10.35
C GLY A 56 17.46 -1.18 -10.75
N LEU A 57 17.96 -0.23 -9.95
CA LEU A 57 17.92 1.17 -10.29
C LEU A 57 18.96 1.50 -11.37
N ILE A 58 18.55 2.33 -12.31
CA ILE A 58 19.43 2.96 -13.30
C ILE A 58 19.47 4.44 -12.94
N GLU A 59 20.62 4.91 -12.49
CA GLU A 59 20.83 6.34 -12.25
C GLU A 59 21.15 7.02 -13.58
N ALA A 60 20.66 8.24 -13.76
CA ALA A 60 20.96 9.09 -14.90
C ALA A 60 21.07 10.53 -14.41
N GLU A 61 22.10 11.24 -14.85
CA GLU A 61 22.38 12.62 -14.45
C GLU A 61 21.72 13.63 -15.39
N SER A 62 21.25 13.16 -16.56
CA SER A 62 20.56 13.97 -17.56
C SER A 62 19.43 13.22 -18.24
N VAL A 63 18.55 13.98 -18.89
CA VAL A 63 17.45 13.44 -19.68
C VAL A 63 17.98 12.64 -20.88
N ASP A 64 19.01 13.14 -21.55
CA ASP A 64 19.60 12.47 -22.72
C ASP A 64 20.22 11.13 -22.33
N GLU A 65 20.97 11.09 -21.23
CA GLU A 65 21.57 9.86 -20.70
C GLU A 65 20.50 8.83 -20.29
N LEU A 66 19.39 9.28 -19.68
CA LEU A 66 18.27 8.39 -19.34
C LEU A 66 17.72 7.71 -20.60
N PHE A 67 17.50 8.48 -21.68
CA PHE A 67 16.96 7.93 -22.92
C PHE A 67 17.94 7.00 -23.65
N GLU A 68 19.25 7.20 -23.49
CA GLU A 68 20.25 6.25 -23.99
C GLU A 68 20.20 4.94 -23.22
N LYS A 69 20.19 4.99 -21.88
CA LYS A 69 20.14 3.79 -21.01
C LYS A 69 18.85 2.99 -21.11
N LEU A 70 17.73 3.62 -21.53
CA LEU A 70 16.46 2.92 -21.76
C LEU A 70 16.38 2.23 -23.13
N LYS A 71 17.27 2.55 -24.07
CA LYS A 71 17.30 1.96 -25.42
C LYS A 71 18.21 0.72 -25.51
N SER A 72 19.17 0.58 -24.59
CA SER A 72 20.10 -0.55 -24.47
C SER A 72 19.45 -1.76 -23.79
#